data_AF-M3K251-F1
#
_entry.id   AF-M3K251-F1
#
_cell.length_a   1.000
_cell.length_b   1.000
_cell.length_c   1.000
_cell.angle_alpha   90.00
_cell.angle_beta   90.00
_cell.angle_gamma   90.00
#
_symmetry.space_group_name_H-M   'P 1'
#
loop_
_entity.id
_entity.type
_entity.pdbx_description
1 polymer ?
#
loop_
_entity_poly.entity_id
_entity_poly.type
_entity_poly.pdbx_seq_one_letter_code
_entity_poly.pdbx_strand_id
1 'polypeptide(L)'
;MEPKEEEDFDILNGSDEFPYPVSIIGTDFKNFNQDEIDTFLFTKHRFNSLDSLIKDLTTLHTNLNENLLNLVNEDYADFIKLGKSITLDREEDLITCILEDLKDFKFEMMGYLNRFDGLDIKIKVFLENRERLVSLKTFAKLNLILHDQLIEFDHLINVEDEDELTNVVFKKLTSLYISIINISSFLNDNDDYGCLFNNNYVKNKIGSISLEFKSFLDQLIKKELKKSKTNRNSNLIFELLNVYKLIGKETDLLSLLKK
;
A
#
# COMPACT_ATOMS: atom_id res chain seq x y z
N MET A 1 105.12 -81.02 -3.71
CA MET A 1 105.80 -79.80 -3.22
C MET A 1 104.97 -79.33 -2.04
N GLU A 2 105.60 -79.27 -0.88
CA GLU A 2 105.05 -78.91 0.44
C GLU A 2 104.42 -77.49 0.48
N PRO A 3 103.70 -77.13 1.57
CA PRO A 3 102.31 -76.65 1.55
C PRO A 3 102.20 -75.15 1.92
N LYS A 4 100.97 -74.59 1.89
CA LYS A 4 100.60 -73.42 2.70
C LYS A 4 99.16 -73.54 3.20
N GLU A 5 99.09 -74.08 4.42
CA GLU A 5 98.25 -73.72 5.57
C GLU A 5 96.90 -73.04 5.30
N GLU A 6 95.86 -73.82 5.56
CA GLU A 6 94.50 -73.38 5.90
C GLU A 6 94.55 -72.65 7.26
N GLU A 7 94.28 -71.35 7.28
CA GLU A 7 93.96 -70.63 8.52
C GLU A 7 92.44 -70.72 8.74
N ASP A 8 92.07 -71.77 9.47
CA ASP A 8 90.74 -72.01 9.98
C ASP A 8 90.61 -71.39 11.39
N PHE A 9 89.57 -70.53 11.52
CA PHE A 9 88.89 -70.04 12.73
C PHE A 9 89.59 -69.05 13.69
N ASP A 10 88.95 -67.87 13.84
CA ASP A 10 88.33 -67.51 15.13
C ASP A 10 87.32 -66.34 14.97
N ILE A 11 86.10 -66.63 14.47
CA ILE A 11 84.94 -65.70 14.49
C ILE A 11 84.11 -65.92 15.76
N LEU A 12 84.76 -66.24 16.88
CA LEU A 12 84.09 -66.53 18.15
C LEU A 12 84.75 -65.78 19.31
N ASN A 13 84.77 -64.45 19.22
CA ASN A 13 84.94 -63.63 20.41
C ASN A 13 84.14 -62.34 20.33
N GLY A 14 82.96 -62.34 20.98
CA GLY A 14 82.30 -61.14 21.50
C GLY A 14 81.19 -60.53 20.64
N SER A 15 79.95 -60.88 21.00
CA SER A 15 78.72 -60.05 20.89
C SER A 15 78.11 -59.72 19.52
N ASP A 16 77.93 -60.69 18.62
CA ASP A 16 76.92 -60.57 17.56
C ASP A 16 75.78 -61.58 17.81
N GLU A 17 74.97 -61.27 18.82
CA GLU A 17 73.67 -61.91 19.01
C GLU A 17 72.76 -61.40 17.87
N PHE A 18 72.56 -62.22 16.84
CA PHE A 18 71.70 -61.90 15.69
C PHE A 18 70.31 -61.51 16.20
N PRO A 19 69.85 -60.25 16.01
CA PRO A 19 68.58 -59.81 16.57
C PRO A 19 67.42 -60.47 15.82
N TYR A 20 66.51 -61.12 16.56
CA TYR A 20 65.27 -61.67 16.01
C TYR A 20 64.34 -60.56 15.51
N PRO A 21 63.64 -60.76 14.37
CA PRO A 21 62.81 -59.74 13.77
C PRO A 21 61.61 -59.37 14.66
N VAL A 22 61.34 -58.07 14.78
CA VAL A 22 60.20 -57.52 15.53
C VAL A 22 59.14 -57.05 14.55
N SER A 23 57.93 -57.63 14.62
CA SER A 23 56.80 -57.22 13.79
C SER A 23 56.31 -55.82 14.14
N ILE A 24 56.00 -55.01 13.13
CA ILE A 24 55.49 -53.64 13.29
C ILE A 24 54.03 -53.69 13.75
N ILE A 25 53.69 -52.90 14.76
CA ILE A 25 52.31 -52.65 15.20
C ILE A 25 51.91 -51.25 14.74
N GLY A 26 50.64 -51.02 14.38
CA GLY A 26 50.18 -49.74 13.82
C GLY A 26 50.42 -48.48 14.69
N THR A 27 50.90 -48.63 15.92
CA THR A 27 51.37 -47.54 16.78
C THR A 27 52.75 -46.99 16.40
N ASP A 28 53.56 -47.75 15.67
CA ASP A 28 54.94 -47.35 15.30
C ASP A 28 54.97 -46.23 14.25
N PHE A 29 53.86 -46.00 13.56
CA PHE A 29 53.70 -44.91 12.60
C PHE A 29 53.20 -43.59 13.22
N LYS A 30 52.88 -43.56 14.53
CA LYS A 30 52.37 -42.34 15.18
C LYS A 30 53.42 -41.24 15.35
N ASN A 31 54.71 -41.60 15.39
CA ASN A 31 55.83 -40.68 15.58
C ASN A 31 56.80 -40.71 14.38
N PHE A 32 56.30 -41.06 13.18
CA PHE A 32 57.14 -41.24 12.00
C PHE A 32 57.60 -39.89 11.44
N ASN A 33 58.91 -39.68 11.36
CA ASN A 33 59.52 -38.54 10.69
C ASN A 33 59.78 -38.92 9.22
N GLN A 34 59.21 -38.13 8.30
CA GLN A 34 59.19 -38.44 6.87
C GLN A 34 60.55 -38.28 6.17
N ASP A 35 61.54 -37.69 6.85
CA ASP A 35 62.89 -37.51 6.32
C ASP A 35 63.85 -38.68 6.66
N GLU A 36 63.44 -39.63 7.51
CA GLU A 36 64.27 -40.77 7.97
C GLU A 36 63.74 -42.14 7.48
N ILE A 37 63.03 -42.15 6.35
CA ILE A 37 62.37 -43.34 5.80
C ILE A 37 63.36 -44.47 5.57
N ASP A 38 64.50 -44.17 4.94
CA ASP A 38 65.48 -45.20 4.58
C ASP A 38 66.12 -45.81 5.83
N THR A 39 66.37 -45.01 6.87
CA THR A 39 66.90 -45.48 8.16
C THR A 39 65.87 -46.32 8.92
N PHE A 40 64.59 -45.92 8.89
CA PHE A 40 63.49 -46.65 9.51
C PHE A 40 63.25 -48.00 8.83
N LEU A 41 63.19 -48.01 7.49
CA LEU A 41 63.04 -49.23 6.70
C LEU A 41 64.26 -50.14 6.84
N PHE A 42 65.49 -49.60 6.83
CA PHE A 42 66.68 -50.41 7.05
C PHE A 42 66.70 -51.07 8.44
N THR A 43 66.24 -50.36 9.46
CA THR A 43 66.24 -50.86 10.85
C THR A 43 65.13 -51.88 11.10
N LYS A 44 63.97 -51.74 10.45
CA LYS A 44 62.76 -52.55 10.71
C LYS A 44 62.45 -53.59 9.64
N HIS A 45 62.96 -53.44 8.42
CA HIS A 45 62.66 -54.29 7.25
C HIS A 45 63.90 -54.97 6.65
N ARG A 46 65.00 -55.09 7.41
CA ARG A 46 66.27 -55.64 6.90
C ARG A 46 66.16 -57.04 6.26
N PHE A 47 65.15 -57.85 6.63
CA PHE A 47 64.94 -59.19 6.07
C PHE A 47 63.46 -59.58 5.94
N ASN A 48 62.75 -58.99 4.98
CA ASN A 48 61.59 -59.67 4.39
C ASN A 48 62.12 -60.58 3.29
N SER A 49 61.95 -61.90 3.41
CA SER A 49 62.21 -62.80 2.29
C SER A 49 61.36 -62.36 1.09
N LEU A 50 61.89 -62.54 -0.12
CA LEU A 50 61.17 -62.24 -1.36
C LEU A 50 59.78 -62.92 -1.37
N ASP A 51 59.68 -64.09 -0.74
CA ASP A 51 58.41 -64.81 -0.53
C ASP A 51 57.44 -64.05 0.39
N SER A 52 57.93 -63.39 1.45
CA SER A 52 57.10 -62.57 2.33
C SER A 52 56.60 -61.31 1.61
N LEU A 53 57.46 -60.67 0.81
CA LEU A 53 57.05 -59.54 -0.01
C LEU A 53 56.03 -59.95 -1.07
N ILE A 54 56.25 -61.07 -1.77
CA ILE A 54 55.29 -61.62 -2.74
C ILE A 54 53.96 -61.92 -2.04
N LYS A 55 54.00 -62.54 -0.86
CA LYS A 55 52.80 -62.85 -0.08
C LYS A 55 52.05 -61.58 0.32
N ASP A 56 52.75 -60.55 0.79
CA ASP A 56 52.14 -59.29 1.18
C ASP A 56 51.56 -58.55 -0.02
N LEU A 57 52.26 -58.52 -1.16
CA LEU A 57 51.77 -57.92 -2.40
C LEU A 57 50.59 -58.67 -2.99
N THR A 58 50.60 -60.01 -2.92
CA THR A 58 49.49 -60.85 -3.39
C THR A 58 48.26 -60.63 -2.50
N THR A 59 48.46 -60.58 -1.18
CA THR A 59 47.39 -60.30 -0.21
C THR A 59 46.82 -58.91 -0.38
N LEU A 60 47.67 -57.91 -0.62
CA LEU A 60 47.24 -56.55 -0.91
C LEU A 60 46.47 -56.47 -2.24
N HIS A 61 46.94 -57.16 -3.28
CA HIS A 61 46.27 -57.22 -4.57
C HIS A 61 44.90 -57.88 -4.46
N THR A 62 44.78 -59.00 -3.76
CA THR A 62 43.48 -59.66 -3.54
C THR A 62 42.55 -58.79 -2.69
N ASN A 63 43.06 -58.15 -1.62
CA ASN A 63 42.26 -57.26 -0.78
C ASN A 63 41.80 -56.01 -1.54
N LEU A 64 42.64 -55.42 -2.40
CA LEU A 64 42.24 -54.31 -3.25
C LEU A 64 41.18 -54.72 -4.25
N ASN A 65 41.33 -55.91 -4.85
CA ASN A 65 40.38 -56.40 -5.84
C ASN A 65 39.04 -56.75 -5.17
N GLU A 66 39.05 -57.38 -4.00
CA GLU A 66 37.83 -57.63 -3.20
C GLU A 66 37.21 -56.33 -2.71
N ASN A 67 37.99 -55.36 -2.23
CA ASN A 67 37.45 -54.06 -1.80
C ASN A 67 36.87 -53.27 -2.98
N LEU A 68 37.49 -53.31 -4.15
CA LEU A 68 36.98 -52.64 -5.35
C LEU A 68 35.73 -53.35 -5.88
N LEU A 69 35.69 -54.67 -5.80
CA LEU A 69 34.54 -55.47 -6.17
C LEU A 69 33.38 -55.29 -5.17
N ASN A 70 33.67 -55.13 -3.88
CA ASN A 70 32.69 -54.78 -2.85
C ASN A 70 32.22 -53.33 -2.99
N LEU A 71 33.10 -52.37 -3.28
CA LEU A 71 32.71 -50.98 -3.57
C LEU A 71 31.84 -50.89 -4.84
N VAL A 72 32.14 -51.70 -5.86
CA VAL A 72 31.37 -51.78 -7.10
C VAL A 72 30.09 -52.62 -6.94
N ASN A 73 29.95 -53.48 -5.93
CA ASN A 73 28.75 -54.28 -5.74
C ASN A 73 27.81 -53.72 -4.68
N GLU A 74 28.34 -53.16 -3.60
CA GLU A 74 27.57 -52.58 -2.49
C GLU A 74 27.25 -51.11 -2.77
N ASP A 75 28.22 -50.34 -3.28
CA ASP A 75 28.09 -48.88 -3.43
C ASP A 75 27.91 -48.42 -4.89
N TYR A 76 27.70 -49.31 -5.87
CA TYR A 76 27.47 -48.87 -7.27
C TYR A 76 26.31 -47.89 -7.40
N ALA A 77 25.24 -48.15 -6.63
CA ALA A 77 24.07 -47.30 -6.60
C ALA A 77 24.40 -45.93 -6.01
N ASP A 78 25.25 -45.89 -4.99
CA ASP A 78 25.65 -44.65 -4.32
C ASP A 78 26.73 -43.90 -5.10
N PHE A 79 27.63 -44.60 -5.80
CA PHE A 79 28.55 -44.04 -6.76
C PHE A 79 27.83 -43.48 -8.00
N ILE A 80 26.78 -44.15 -8.49
CA ILE A 80 25.91 -43.59 -9.54
C ILE A 80 25.08 -42.43 -9.01
N LYS A 81 24.60 -42.44 -7.77
CA LYS A 81 23.90 -41.29 -7.18
C LYS A 81 24.85 -40.10 -7.02
N LEU A 82 26.08 -40.33 -6.58
CA LEU A 82 27.11 -39.32 -6.42
C LEU A 82 27.58 -38.79 -7.78
N GLY A 83 27.81 -39.68 -8.74
CA GLY A 83 28.05 -39.33 -10.13
C GLY A 83 26.89 -38.52 -10.69
N LYS A 84 25.63 -38.92 -10.47
CA LYS A 84 24.46 -38.14 -10.90
C LYS A 84 24.32 -36.80 -10.16
N SER A 85 24.70 -36.68 -8.89
CA SER A 85 24.63 -35.40 -8.18
C SER A 85 25.76 -34.45 -8.56
N ILE A 86 26.92 -34.98 -8.98
CA ILE A 86 28.08 -34.20 -9.45
C ILE A 86 27.98 -33.89 -10.96
N THR A 87 27.33 -34.76 -11.75
CA THR A 87 27.29 -34.67 -13.24
C THR A 87 25.93 -34.27 -13.80
N LEU A 88 24.83 -34.37 -13.03
CA LEU A 88 23.64 -33.59 -13.37
C LEU A 88 23.71 -32.31 -12.58
N ASP A 89 23.71 -31.20 -13.31
CA ASP A 89 23.53 -29.82 -12.89
C ASP A 89 22.20 -29.57 -12.13
N ARG A 90 21.64 -30.56 -11.42
CA ARG A 90 20.35 -30.46 -10.71
C ARG A 90 20.36 -29.45 -9.57
N GLU A 91 21.49 -29.24 -8.91
CA GLU A 91 21.60 -28.20 -7.88
C GLU A 91 21.65 -26.81 -8.52
N GLU A 92 22.35 -26.64 -9.65
CA GLU A 92 22.33 -25.40 -10.42
C GLU A 92 20.97 -25.15 -11.08
N ASP A 93 20.30 -26.17 -11.59
CA ASP A 93 18.96 -26.12 -12.16
C ASP A 93 17.93 -25.76 -11.09
N LEU A 94 17.99 -26.37 -9.90
CA LEU A 94 17.06 -26.04 -8.80
C LEU A 94 17.26 -24.60 -8.35
N ILE A 95 18.51 -24.15 -8.20
CA ILE A 95 18.83 -22.76 -7.86
C ILE A 95 18.34 -21.82 -8.97
N THR A 96 18.49 -22.21 -10.24
CA THR A 96 18.02 -21.43 -11.39
C THR A 96 16.51 -21.33 -11.43
N CYS A 97 15.79 -22.44 -11.20
CA CYS A 97 14.33 -22.45 -11.07
C CYS A 97 13.85 -21.57 -9.92
N ILE A 98 14.48 -21.65 -8.74
CA ILE A 98 14.13 -20.79 -7.60
C ILE A 98 14.42 -19.32 -7.94
N LEU A 99 15.51 -19.01 -8.65
CA LEU A 99 15.81 -17.65 -9.10
C LEU A 99 14.80 -17.13 -10.12
N GLU A 100 14.30 -17.99 -11.01
CA GLU A 100 13.21 -17.66 -11.95
C GLU A 100 11.90 -17.42 -11.18
N ASP A 101 11.51 -18.31 -10.28
CA ASP A 101 10.31 -18.14 -9.43
C ASP A 101 10.38 -16.85 -8.62
N LEU A 102 11.53 -16.51 -8.05
CA LEU A 102 11.72 -15.26 -7.30
C LEU A 102 11.67 -14.03 -8.20
N LYS A 103 12.15 -14.11 -9.45
CA LYS A 103 12.03 -13.03 -10.42
C LYS A 103 10.56 -12.84 -10.82
N ASP A 104 9.85 -13.92 -11.10
CA ASP A 104 8.44 -13.88 -11.48
C ASP A 104 7.60 -13.32 -10.34
N PHE A 105 7.83 -13.79 -9.10
CA PHE A 105 7.20 -13.23 -7.92
C PHE A 105 7.49 -11.73 -7.75
N LYS A 106 8.73 -11.29 -8.00
CA LYS A 106 9.08 -9.87 -7.98
C LYS A 106 8.34 -9.08 -9.06
N PHE A 107 8.21 -9.62 -10.27
CA PHE A 107 7.45 -8.99 -11.35
C PHE A 107 5.96 -8.91 -11.02
N GLU A 108 5.38 -9.97 -10.45
CA GLU A 108 4.00 -9.97 -9.97
C GLU A 108 3.79 -8.90 -8.89
N MET A 109 4.68 -8.83 -7.91
CA MET A 109 4.62 -7.81 -6.85
C MET A 109 4.72 -6.38 -7.39
N MET A 110 5.61 -6.14 -8.36
CA MET A 110 5.68 -4.85 -9.04
C MET A 110 4.40 -4.56 -9.83
N GLY A 111 3.81 -5.59 -10.44
CA GLY A 111 2.50 -5.50 -11.09
C GLY A 111 1.38 -5.13 -10.13
N TYR A 112 1.35 -5.70 -8.92
CA TYR A 112 0.41 -5.33 -7.88
C TYR A 112 0.63 -3.89 -7.39
N LEU A 113 1.89 -3.48 -7.17
CA LEU A 113 2.22 -2.12 -6.74
C LEU A 113 1.72 -1.08 -7.75
N ASN A 114 1.98 -1.29 -9.04
CA ASN A 114 1.47 -0.42 -10.10
C ASN A 114 -0.07 -0.40 -10.16
N ARG A 115 -0.72 -1.53 -9.89
CA ARG A 115 -2.20 -1.60 -9.80
C ARG A 115 -2.71 -0.80 -8.61
N PHE A 116 -2.04 -0.87 -7.45
CA PHE A 116 -2.39 -0.07 -6.28
C PHE A 116 -2.24 1.43 -6.56
N ASP A 117 -1.14 1.86 -7.17
CA ASP A 117 -0.96 3.26 -7.57
C ASP A 117 -2.06 3.73 -8.53
N GLY A 118 -2.43 2.87 -9.49
CA GLY A 118 -3.55 3.13 -10.39
C GLY A 118 -4.91 3.18 -9.69
N LEU A 119 -5.11 2.37 -8.65
CA LEU A 119 -6.32 2.39 -7.82
C LEU A 119 -6.37 3.66 -6.96
N ASP A 120 -5.27 4.10 -6.40
CA ASP A 120 -5.20 5.33 -5.59
C ASP A 120 -5.57 6.56 -6.41
N ILE A 121 -5.08 6.65 -7.65
CA ILE A 121 -5.48 7.73 -8.58
C ILE A 121 -6.98 7.67 -8.86
N LYS A 122 -7.52 6.48 -9.13
CA LYS A 122 -8.97 6.31 -9.38
C LYS A 122 -9.80 6.68 -8.16
N ILE A 123 -9.36 6.30 -6.95
CA ILE A 123 -10.04 6.63 -5.70
C ILE A 123 -10.08 8.13 -5.49
N LYS A 124 -8.98 8.85 -5.76
CA LYS A 124 -8.96 10.32 -5.70
C LYS A 124 -9.99 10.93 -6.65
N VAL A 125 -10.01 10.49 -7.91
CA VAL A 125 -11.01 10.95 -8.89
C VAL A 125 -12.44 10.63 -8.45
N PHE A 126 -12.69 9.45 -7.87
CA PHE A 126 -14.00 9.10 -7.35
C PHE A 126 -14.42 9.97 -6.16
N LEU A 127 -13.49 10.34 -5.27
CA LEU A 127 -13.74 11.22 -4.15
C LEU A 127 -14.08 12.64 -4.62
N GLU A 128 -13.30 13.19 -5.55
CA GLU A 128 -13.57 14.50 -6.16
C GLU A 128 -14.94 14.52 -6.86
N ASN A 129 -15.25 13.49 -7.65
CA ASN A 129 -16.56 13.37 -8.29
C ASN A 129 -17.70 13.25 -7.28
N ARG A 130 -17.48 12.55 -6.16
CA ARG A 130 -18.47 12.45 -5.08
C ARG A 130 -18.73 13.82 -4.45
N GLU A 131 -17.69 14.61 -4.18
CA GLU A 131 -17.83 15.96 -3.63
C GLU A 131 -18.62 16.85 -4.59
N ARG A 132 -18.29 16.82 -5.89
CA ARG A 132 -19.03 17.57 -6.92
C ARG A 132 -20.50 17.14 -7.02
N LEU A 133 -20.77 15.85 -6.90
CA LEU A 133 -22.15 15.33 -6.91
C LEU A 133 -22.93 15.79 -5.67
N VAL A 134 -22.28 15.83 -4.50
CA VAL A 134 -22.89 16.30 -3.25
C VAL A 134 -23.22 17.79 -3.31
N SER A 135 -22.31 18.62 -3.85
CA SER A 135 -22.58 20.04 -4.05
C SER A 135 -23.72 20.25 -5.06
N LEU A 136 -23.72 19.52 -6.18
CA LEU A 136 -24.80 19.59 -7.18
C LEU A 136 -26.15 19.18 -6.59
N LYS A 137 -26.19 18.10 -5.79
CA LYS A 137 -27.40 17.66 -5.08
C LYS A 137 -27.90 18.71 -4.11
N THR A 138 -26.99 19.37 -3.38
CA THR A 138 -27.34 20.47 -2.47
C THR A 138 -27.92 21.64 -3.25
N PHE A 139 -27.30 22.01 -4.38
CA PHE A 139 -27.79 23.07 -5.26
C PHE A 139 -29.19 22.76 -5.80
N ALA A 140 -29.44 21.55 -6.28
CA ALA A 140 -30.76 21.13 -6.76
C ALA A 140 -31.82 21.20 -5.65
N LYS A 141 -31.49 20.73 -4.44
CA LYS A 141 -32.39 20.83 -3.28
C LYS A 141 -32.70 22.28 -2.92
N LEU A 142 -31.70 23.16 -2.91
CA LEU A 142 -31.90 24.58 -2.63
C LEU A 142 -32.79 25.25 -3.67
N ASN A 143 -32.64 24.90 -4.95
CA ASN A 143 -33.53 25.40 -6.00
C ASN A 143 -34.98 24.91 -5.85
N LEU A 144 -35.19 23.66 -5.40
CA LEU A 144 -36.53 23.16 -5.08
C LEU A 144 -37.14 23.89 -3.89
N ILE A 145 -36.39 24.04 -2.79
CA ILE A 145 -36.83 24.80 -1.62
C ILE A 145 -37.16 26.25 -2.01
N LEU A 146 -36.31 26.86 -2.84
CA LEU A 146 -36.56 28.19 -3.38
C LEU A 146 -37.87 28.21 -4.15
N HIS A 147 -38.09 27.27 -5.07
CA HIS A 147 -39.34 27.18 -5.82
C HIS A 147 -40.58 27.08 -4.92
N ASP A 148 -40.54 26.22 -3.90
CA ASP A 148 -41.64 26.09 -2.94
C ASP A 148 -41.88 27.41 -2.18
N GLN A 149 -40.81 28.09 -1.78
CA GLN A 149 -40.90 29.41 -1.12
C GLN A 149 -41.44 30.49 -2.06
N LEU A 150 -41.10 30.46 -3.35
CA LEU A 150 -41.64 31.38 -4.35
C LEU A 150 -43.14 31.15 -4.54
N ILE A 151 -43.58 29.88 -4.58
CA ILE A 151 -45.01 29.54 -4.68
C ILE A 151 -45.76 29.99 -3.42
N GLU A 152 -45.21 29.73 -2.23
CA GLU A 152 -45.84 30.15 -0.98
C GLU A 152 -45.91 31.68 -0.88
N PHE A 153 -44.88 32.38 -1.33
CA PHE A 153 -44.87 33.84 -1.43
C PHE A 153 -45.96 34.35 -2.38
N ASP A 154 -46.05 33.79 -3.60
CA ASP A 154 -47.08 34.12 -4.59
C ASP A 154 -48.49 33.80 -4.07
N HIS A 155 -48.66 32.74 -3.27
CA HIS A 155 -49.94 32.45 -2.64
C HIS A 155 -50.29 33.51 -1.59
N LEU A 156 -49.38 33.82 -0.67
CA LEU A 156 -49.63 34.75 0.44
C LEU A 156 -49.85 36.20 -0.01
N ILE A 157 -49.22 36.63 -1.10
CA ILE A 157 -49.41 37.99 -1.64
C ILE A 157 -50.77 38.15 -2.34
N ASN A 158 -51.34 37.05 -2.85
CA ASN A 158 -52.62 37.02 -3.56
C ASN A 158 -53.83 36.71 -2.65
N VAL A 159 -53.63 36.47 -1.35
CA VAL A 159 -54.76 36.32 -0.41
C VAL A 159 -55.38 37.70 -0.18
N GLU A 160 -56.56 37.93 -0.77
CA GLU A 160 -57.32 39.20 -0.74
C GLU A 160 -58.12 39.43 0.55
N ASP A 161 -57.88 38.70 1.65
CA ASP A 161 -58.69 38.85 2.86
C ASP A 161 -58.38 40.17 3.59
N GLU A 162 -59.33 41.12 3.54
CA GLU A 162 -59.11 42.53 3.85
C GLU A 162 -58.95 42.89 5.35
N ASP A 163 -59.34 42.01 6.30
CA ASP A 163 -59.60 42.45 7.69
C ASP A 163 -58.82 41.76 8.83
N GLU A 164 -58.11 40.64 8.63
CA GLU A 164 -57.22 40.03 9.65
C GLU A 164 -55.72 39.99 9.25
N LEU A 165 -55.38 40.56 8.09
CA LEU A 165 -54.18 40.18 7.33
C LEU A 165 -52.91 41.01 7.55
N THR A 166 -52.82 41.93 8.51
CA THR A 166 -51.74 42.93 8.42
C THR A 166 -50.46 42.60 9.18
N ASN A 167 -50.47 41.80 10.25
CA ASN A 167 -49.26 41.57 11.06
C ASN A 167 -48.67 40.15 10.92
N VAL A 168 -49.50 39.11 10.99
CA VAL A 168 -49.02 37.72 10.88
C VAL A 168 -48.57 37.41 9.46
N VAL A 169 -49.36 37.80 8.46
CA VAL A 169 -49.02 37.63 7.04
C VAL A 169 -47.81 38.49 6.66
N PHE A 170 -47.73 39.73 7.14
CA PHE A 170 -46.56 40.59 6.96
C PHE A 170 -45.26 39.99 7.52
N LYS A 171 -45.30 39.45 8.76
CA LYS A 171 -44.14 38.77 9.37
C LYS A 171 -43.75 37.52 8.59
N LYS A 172 -44.73 36.72 8.16
CA LYS A 172 -44.50 35.52 7.35
C LYS A 172 -43.89 35.85 5.98
N LEU A 173 -44.44 36.87 5.30
CA LEU A 173 -43.98 37.33 4.00
C LEU A 173 -42.56 37.93 4.07
N THR A 174 -42.25 38.67 5.14
CA THR A 174 -40.91 39.21 5.40
C THR A 174 -39.91 38.09 5.67
N SER A 175 -40.28 37.08 6.47
CA SER A 175 -39.44 35.90 6.72
C SER A 175 -39.16 35.11 5.44
N LEU A 176 -40.18 34.89 4.60
CA LEU A 176 -40.03 34.24 3.30
C LEU A 176 -39.15 35.04 2.36
N TYR A 177 -39.36 36.36 2.26
CA TYR A 177 -38.54 37.23 1.42
C TYR A 177 -37.06 37.21 1.82
N ILE A 178 -36.75 37.30 3.13
CA ILE A 178 -35.37 37.21 3.62
C ILE A 178 -34.77 35.83 3.31
N SER A 179 -35.55 34.75 3.50
CA SER A 179 -35.12 33.40 3.15
C SER A 179 -34.79 33.26 1.65
N ILE A 180 -35.67 33.75 0.78
CA ILE A 180 -35.49 33.74 -0.69
C ILE A 180 -34.21 34.49 -1.07
N ILE A 181 -33.95 35.66 -0.47
CA ILE A 181 -32.71 36.42 -0.72
C ILE A 181 -31.48 35.64 -0.26
N ASN A 182 -31.50 35.07 0.94
CA ASN A 182 -30.36 34.35 1.49
C ASN A 182 -30.03 33.09 0.67
N ILE A 183 -31.05 32.34 0.25
CA ILE A 183 -30.86 31.18 -0.63
C ILE A 183 -30.33 31.66 -1.98
N SER A 184 -30.86 32.76 -2.51
CA SER A 184 -30.39 33.33 -3.77
C SER A 184 -28.95 33.82 -3.73
N SER A 185 -28.51 34.47 -2.64
CA SER A 185 -27.12 34.91 -2.51
C SER A 185 -26.21 33.70 -2.44
N PHE A 186 -26.57 32.69 -1.64
CA PHE A 186 -25.82 31.44 -1.56
C PHE A 186 -25.73 30.71 -2.91
N LEU A 187 -26.79 30.71 -3.71
CA LEU A 187 -26.80 30.13 -5.05
C LEU A 187 -25.95 30.94 -6.05
N ASN A 188 -25.79 32.25 -5.84
CA ASN A 188 -24.99 33.12 -6.70
C ASN A 188 -23.49 33.13 -6.34
N ASP A 189 -23.15 32.92 -5.06
CA ASP A 189 -21.75 32.91 -4.59
C ASP A 189 -20.99 31.65 -5.04
N ASN A 190 -21.72 30.58 -5.41
CA ASN A 190 -21.17 29.30 -5.86
C ASN A 190 -21.21 29.20 -7.40
N ASP A 191 -20.40 30.02 -8.08
CA ASP A 191 -20.34 30.13 -9.56
C ASP A 191 -19.90 28.84 -10.28
N ASP A 192 -19.30 27.87 -9.57
CA ASP A 192 -18.85 26.58 -10.13
C ASP A 192 -19.97 25.76 -10.79
N TYR A 193 -21.23 26.03 -10.44
CA TYR A 193 -22.41 25.36 -10.99
C TYR A 193 -23.38 26.33 -11.67
N GLY A 194 -22.91 27.52 -12.06
CA GLY A 194 -23.69 28.59 -12.67
C GLY A 194 -24.52 28.13 -13.87
N CYS A 195 -25.73 27.62 -13.60
CA CYS A 195 -26.61 27.13 -14.63
C CYS A 195 -27.34 28.32 -15.27
N LEU A 196 -27.53 28.25 -16.60
CA LEU A 196 -28.31 29.25 -17.34
C LEU A 196 -29.71 29.45 -16.73
N PHE A 197 -30.27 28.41 -16.12
CA PHE A 197 -31.52 28.45 -15.38
C PHE A 197 -31.46 29.41 -14.18
N ASN A 198 -30.42 29.36 -13.35
CA ASN A 198 -30.32 30.28 -12.21
C ASN A 198 -30.10 31.72 -12.66
N ASN A 199 -29.22 31.90 -13.64
CA ASN A 199 -28.89 33.23 -14.13
C ASN A 199 -30.05 33.90 -14.85
N ASN A 200 -30.85 33.16 -15.63
CA ASN A 200 -31.89 33.76 -16.45
C ASN A 200 -33.30 33.63 -15.85
N TYR A 201 -33.62 32.53 -15.18
CA TYR A 201 -34.96 32.32 -14.65
C TYR A 201 -35.05 32.74 -13.18
N VAL A 202 -34.19 32.18 -12.33
CA VAL A 202 -34.26 32.41 -10.88
C VAL A 202 -33.98 33.87 -10.54
N LYS A 203 -32.91 34.48 -11.07
CA LYS A 203 -32.61 35.91 -10.85
C LYS A 203 -33.75 36.82 -11.29
N ASN A 204 -34.36 36.55 -12.45
CA ASN A 204 -35.47 37.36 -12.97
C ASN A 204 -36.73 37.20 -12.11
N LYS A 205 -37.08 35.98 -11.68
CA LYS A 205 -38.24 35.74 -10.80
C LYS A 205 -38.05 36.37 -9.42
N ILE A 206 -36.85 36.28 -8.84
CA ILE A 206 -36.51 36.98 -7.59
C ILE A 206 -36.60 38.50 -7.78
N GLY A 207 -36.14 39.01 -8.92
CA GLY A 207 -36.31 40.40 -9.31
C GLY A 207 -37.78 40.84 -9.29
N SER A 208 -38.67 40.05 -9.91
CA SER A 208 -40.13 40.27 -9.88
C SER A 208 -40.67 40.33 -8.45
N ILE A 209 -40.33 39.33 -7.63
CA ILE A 209 -40.78 39.26 -6.24
C ILE A 209 -40.26 40.44 -5.41
N SER A 210 -39.04 40.91 -5.67
CA SER A 210 -38.51 42.10 -5.01
C SER A 210 -39.29 43.38 -5.32
N LEU A 211 -39.91 43.45 -6.50
CA LEU A 211 -40.78 44.54 -6.90
C LEU A 211 -42.19 44.36 -6.34
N GLU A 212 -42.73 43.14 -6.37
CA GLU A 212 -44.04 42.81 -5.80
C GLU A 212 -44.06 43.02 -4.29
N PHE A 213 -43.05 42.54 -3.57
CA PHE A 213 -42.89 42.78 -2.14
C PHE A 213 -42.77 44.29 -1.83
N LYS A 214 -42.02 45.04 -2.64
CA LYS A 214 -41.94 46.50 -2.49
C LYS A 214 -43.32 47.15 -2.67
N SER A 215 -44.06 46.74 -3.70
CA SER A 215 -45.41 47.25 -3.97
C SER A 215 -46.36 46.96 -2.79
N PHE A 216 -46.29 45.74 -2.24
CA PHE A 216 -47.04 45.33 -1.06
C PHE A 216 -46.71 46.20 0.17
N LEU A 217 -45.43 46.44 0.44
CA LEU A 217 -44.98 47.32 1.52
C LEU A 217 -45.46 48.77 1.32
N ASP A 218 -45.37 49.30 0.11
CA ASP A 218 -45.83 50.65 -0.22
C ASP A 218 -47.35 50.79 -0.01
N GLN A 219 -48.12 49.74 -0.35
CA GLN A 219 -49.57 49.69 -0.12
C GLN A 219 -49.91 49.61 1.37
N LEU A 220 -49.20 48.79 2.15
CA LEU A 220 -49.37 48.71 3.60
C LEU A 220 -49.07 50.02 4.30
N ILE A 221 -47.94 50.68 3.96
CA ILE A 221 -47.60 52.00 4.51
C ILE A 221 -48.68 53.02 4.16
N LYS A 222 -49.13 53.07 2.90
CA LYS A 222 -50.22 53.98 2.50
C LYS A 222 -51.53 53.69 3.23
N LYS A 223 -51.89 52.42 3.43
CA LYS A 223 -53.11 51.99 4.16
C LYS A 223 -53.03 52.42 5.63
N GLU A 224 -51.90 52.23 6.29
CA GLU A 224 -51.69 52.67 7.69
C GLU A 224 -51.60 54.19 7.83
N LEU A 225 -50.94 54.90 6.91
CA LEU A 225 -50.86 56.37 6.96
C LEU A 225 -52.22 57.04 6.74
N LYS A 226 -53.10 56.45 5.93
CA LYS A 226 -54.48 56.91 5.71
C LYS A 226 -55.41 56.67 6.92
N LYS A 227 -55.07 55.76 7.85
CA LYS A 227 -55.84 55.58 9.10
C LYS A 227 -55.71 56.81 10.00
N SER A 228 -56.79 57.14 10.70
CA SER A 228 -56.83 58.28 11.64
C SER A 228 -55.75 58.12 12.72
N LYS A 229 -55.19 59.24 13.23
CA LYS A 229 -54.12 59.25 14.23
C LYS A 229 -54.41 58.40 15.48
N THR A 230 -55.68 58.19 15.80
CA THR A 230 -56.15 57.38 16.95
C THR A 230 -56.18 55.87 16.69
N ASN A 231 -56.15 55.41 15.43
CA ASN A 231 -56.21 53.99 15.04
C ASN A 231 -54.95 53.49 14.34
N ARG A 232 -53.85 54.26 14.41
CA ARG A 232 -52.55 53.88 13.82
C ARG A 232 -51.83 52.88 14.71
N ASN A 233 -51.43 51.75 14.15
CA ASN A 233 -50.53 50.82 14.82
C ASN A 233 -49.08 51.32 14.69
N SER A 234 -48.63 52.12 15.66
CA SER A 234 -47.26 52.64 15.72
C SER A 234 -46.21 51.52 15.63
N ASN A 235 -46.47 50.37 16.27
CA ASN A 235 -45.59 49.20 16.23
C ASN A 235 -45.42 48.63 14.81
N LEU A 236 -46.50 48.58 14.02
CA LEU A 236 -46.48 48.06 12.65
C LEU A 236 -45.70 49.00 11.72
N ILE A 237 -45.80 50.32 11.94
CA ILE A 237 -45.01 51.32 11.21
C ILE A 237 -43.52 51.18 11.53
N PHE A 238 -43.13 50.95 12.79
CA PHE A 238 -41.74 50.69 13.16
C PHE A 238 -41.21 49.37 12.58
N GLU A 239 -42.01 48.31 12.60
CA GLU A 239 -41.63 47.03 11.96
C GLU A 239 -41.47 47.17 10.44
N LEU A 240 -42.38 47.88 9.76
CA LEU A 240 -42.24 48.22 8.35
C LEU A 240 -40.95 49.00 8.08
N LEU A 241 -40.63 49.98 8.91
CA LEU A 241 -39.42 50.80 8.75
C LEU A 241 -38.14 49.98 8.92
N ASN A 242 -38.13 49.03 9.86
CA ASN A 242 -37.04 48.06 10.00
C ASN A 242 -36.90 47.15 8.77
N VAL A 243 -38.02 46.74 8.16
CA VAL A 243 -38.02 45.92 6.94
C VAL A 243 -37.51 46.72 5.74
N TYR A 244 -37.89 47.99 5.57
CA TYR A 244 -37.31 48.84 4.50
C TYR A 244 -35.82 49.08 4.68
N LYS A 245 -35.35 49.19 5.93
CA LYS A 245 -33.93 49.23 6.26
C LYS A 245 -33.21 47.93 5.88
N LEU A 246 -33.79 46.77 6.20
CA LEU A 246 -33.24 45.47 5.81
C LEU A 246 -33.17 45.27 4.29
N ILE A 247 -34.11 45.85 3.54
CA ILE A 247 -34.14 45.80 2.07
C ILE A 247 -33.19 46.83 1.43
N GLY A 248 -32.64 47.78 2.20
CA GLY A 248 -31.78 48.85 1.70
C GLY A 248 -32.51 49.93 0.90
N LYS A 249 -33.85 50.03 1.02
CA LYS A 249 -34.71 51.01 0.31
C LYS A 249 -35.15 52.15 1.23
N GLU A 250 -34.25 52.66 2.07
CA GLU A 250 -34.56 53.70 3.07
C GLU A 250 -35.01 55.04 2.43
N THR A 251 -34.44 55.38 1.27
CA THR A 251 -34.75 56.63 0.53
C THR A 251 -36.17 56.66 -0.01
N ASP A 252 -36.69 55.51 -0.43
CA ASP A 252 -38.06 55.36 -0.93
C ASP A 252 -39.09 55.56 0.18
N LEU A 253 -38.81 55.06 1.38
CA LEU A 253 -39.66 55.25 2.56
C LEU A 253 -39.72 56.73 2.99
N LEU A 254 -38.59 57.44 2.95
CA LEU A 254 -38.56 58.88 3.22
C LEU A 254 -39.35 59.69 2.18
N SER A 255 -39.42 59.24 0.93
CA SER A 255 -40.24 59.87 -0.11
C SER A 255 -41.74 59.66 0.12
N LEU A 256 -42.14 58.50 0.67
CA LEU A 256 -43.51 58.16 1.00
C LEU A 256 -44.02 58.87 2.27
N LEU A 257 -43.15 59.12 3.23
CA LEU A 257 -43.47 59.86 4.47
C LEU A 257 -43.55 61.38 4.27
N LYS A 258 -42.93 61.93 3.22
CA LYS A 258 -42.96 63.37 2.88
C LYS A 258 -44.23 63.79 2.12
N LYS A 259 -45.03 62.84 1.65
CA LYS A 259 -46.32 63.06 0.98
C LYS A 259 -47.48 62.94 1.96
#